data_AF-A0A1D2NCW0-F1
#
_entry.id   AF-A0A1D2NCW0-F1
#
_cell.length_a   1.000
_cell.length_b   1.000
_cell.length_c   1.000
_cell.angle_alpha   90.00
_cell.angle_beta   90.00
_cell.angle_gamma   90.00
#
_symmetry.space_group_name_H-M   'P 1'
#
loop_
_entity.id
_entity.type
_entity.pdbx_description
1 polymer ?
#
loop_
_entity_poly.entity_id
_entity_poly.type
_entity_poly.pdbx_seq_one_letter_code
_entity_poly.pdbx_strand_id
1 'polypeptide(L)'
;MELGSWSLKISFLLVLQFVGFARSDDACRDMVVGLMEVQMKNIVPCIKELNLNSGKERSDSYNCIMKCMLTKAGQLSPAGEITVLQSIISLLEMFPNQYIEKAFTEVQKCQEFAGQNMMDPNDKHCVKYAPLLKCGVEFMLNVCREG
;
A
#
# COMPACT_ATOMS: atom_id res chain seq x y z
N MET A 1 25.15 -22.71 4.76
CA MET A 1 24.31 -22.19 3.66
C MET A 1 22.98 -22.89 3.76
N GLU A 2 21.97 -22.20 4.29
CA GLU A 2 20.59 -22.71 4.39
C GLU A 2 19.65 -21.70 3.70
N LEU A 3 19.70 -21.71 2.37
CA LEU A 3 18.76 -21.03 1.47
C LEU A 3 17.72 -22.07 1.03
N GLY A 4 16.65 -22.30 1.80
CA GLY A 4 15.73 -23.38 1.44
C GLY A 4 14.26 -23.25 1.87
N SER A 5 13.93 -22.49 2.90
CA SER A 5 12.57 -22.56 3.49
C SER A 5 11.71 -21.30 3.24
N TRP A 6 12.31 -20.14 3.01
CA TRP A 6 11.58 -18.87 2.90
C TRP A 6 11.08 -18.55 1.48
N SER A 7 11.77 -19.06 0.45
CA SER A 7 11.41 -18.80 -0.95
C SER A 7 10.06 -19.42 -1.34
N LEU A 8 9.69 -20.57 -0.77
CA LEU A 8 8.43 -21.24 -1.13
C LEU A 8 7.19 -20.50 -0.64
N LYS A 9 7.22 -19.90 0.56
CA LYS A 9 6.05 -19.18 1.11
C LYS A 9 5.82 -17.84 0.42
N ILE A 10 6.89 -17.13 0.06
CA ILE A 10 6.83 -15.89 -0.71
C ILE A 10 6.41 -16.19 -2.15
N SER A 11 6.91 -17.26 -2.76
CA SER A 11 6.47 -17.72 -4.08
C SER A 11 4.98 -18.11 -4.11
N PHE A 12 4.44 -18.73 -3.06
CA PHE A 12 3.02 -19.12 -3.06
C PHE A 12 2.08 -17.92 -2.93
N LEU A 13 2.45 -16.91 -2.12
CA LEU A 13 1.70 -15.65 -2.01
C LEU A 13 1.78 -14.82 -3.29
N LEU A 14 2.96 -14.73 -3.93
CA LEU A 14 3.11 -14.08 -5.23
C LEU A 14 2.31 -14.81 -6.32
N VAL A 15 2.36 -16.15 -6.38
CA VAL A 15 1.63 -16.94 -7.39
C VAL A 15 0.12 -16.79 -7.24
N LEU A 16 -0.42 -16.75 -6.01
CA LEU A 16 -1.85 -16.47 -5.78
C LEU A 16 -2.25 -15.05 -6.19
N GLN A 17 -1.37 -14.06 -6.03
CA GLN A 17 -1.59 -12.71 -6.55
C GLN A 17 -1.64 -12.69 -8.08
N PHE A 18 -0.81 -13.46 -8.77
CA PHE A 18 -0.84 -13.55 -10.24
C PHE A 18 -2.11 -14.23 -10.80
N VAL A 19 -2.67 -15.23 -10.13
CA VAL A 19 -3.88 -15.93 -10.62
C VAL A 19 -5.14 -15.07 -10.48
N GLY A 20 -5.24 -14.26 -9.42
CA GLY A 20 -6.34 -13.27 -9.29
C GLY A 20 -6.23 -12.13 -10.30
N PHE A 21 -4.99 -11.74 -10.63
CA PHE A 21 -4.70 -10.67 -11.58
C PHE A 21 -4.87 -11.09 -13.05
N ALA A 22 -4.77 -12.38 -13.36
CA ALA A 22 -5.01 -12.93 -14.69
C ALA A 22 -6.49 -12.83 -15.15
N ARG A 23 -7.41 -12.49 -14.24
CA ARG A 23 -8.83 -12.18 -14.54
C ARG A 23 -9.15 -10.69 -14.63
N SER A 24 -8.16 -9.82 -14.44
CA SER A 24 -8.33 -8.38 -14.62
C SER A 24 -8.27 -8.01 -16.10
N ASP A 25 -9.08 -7.03 -16.53
CA ASP A 25 -8.88 -6.41 -17.85
C ASP A 25 -7.55 -5.63 -17.91
N ASP A 26 -7.14 -5.29 -19.14
CA ASP A 26 -5.91 -4.54 -19.39
C ASP A 26 -5.90 -3.18 -18.68
N ALA A 27 -7.07 -2.52 -18.56
CA ALA A 27 -7.19 -1.20 -17.97
C ALA A 27 -6.89 -1.20 -16.46
N CYS A 28 -7.36 -2.20 -15.70
CA CYS A 28 -6.93 -2.33 -14.31
C CYS A 28 -5.44 -2.69 -14.23
N ARG A 29 -4.94 -3.60 -15.08
CA ARG A 29 -3.51 -3.97 -15.02
C ARG A 29 -2.64 -2.73 -15.16
N ASP A 30 -2.93 -1.90 -16.16
CA ASP A 30 -2.16 -0.69 -16.44
C ASP A 30 -2.26 0.32 -15.28
N MET A 31 -3.45 0.48 -14.69
CA MET A 31 -3.65 1.29 -13.48
C MET A 31 -2.77 0.81 -12.31
N VAL A 32 -2.77 -0.50 -12.02
CA VAL A 32 -1.99 -1.07 -10.90
C VAL A 32 -0.48 -0.94 -11.16
N VAL A 33 -0.03 -1.16 -12.40
CA VAL A 33 1.37 -0.91 -12.77
C VAL A 33 1.73 0.55 -12.52
N GLY A 34 0.90 1.50 -12.96
CA GLY A 34 1.10 2.93 -12.70
C GLY A 34 1.18 3.25 -11.20
N LEU A 35 0.31 2.67 -10.38
CA LEU A 35 0.34 2.83 -8.93
C LEU A 35 1.64 2.26 -8.32
N MET A 36 2.09 1.10 -8.78
CA MET A 36 3.36 0.52 -8.34
C MET A 36 4.56 1.40 -8.72
N GLU A 37 4.58 1.98 -9.92
CA GLU A 37 5.64 2.91 -10.32
C GLU A 37 5.70 4.15 -9.43
N VAL A 38 4.55 4.74 -9.09
CA VAL A 38 4.47 5.87 -8.15
C VAL A 38 4.95 5.46 -6.75
N GLN A 39 4.58 4.28 -6.28
CA GLN A 39 5.08 3.75 -5.02
C GLN A 39 6.60 3.54 -5.04
N MET A 40 7.15 2.99 -6.12
CA MET A 40 8.59 2.77 -6.28
C MET A 40 9.40 4.08 -6.34
N LYS A 41 8.83 5.18 -6.84
CA LYS A 41 9.47 6.50 -6.79
C LYS A 41 9.69 7.00 -5.35
N ASN A 42 8.82 6.60 -4.42
CA ASN A 42 8.86 7.05 -3.03
C ASN A 42 9.57 6.07 -2.09
N ILE A 43 9.65 4.78 -2.43
CA ILE A 43 10.24 3.74 -1.56
C ILE A 43 11.75 3.96 -1.33
N VAL A 44 12.51 4.29 -2.39
CA VAL A 44 13.97 4.46 -2.30
C VAL A 44 14.35 5.66 -1.43
N PRO A 45 13.75 6.86 -1.61
CA PRO A 45 13.95 7.98 -0.69
C PRO A 45 13.64 7.62 0.77
N CYS A 46 12.54 6.90 1.03
CA CYS A 46 12.16 6.52 2.40
C CYS A 46 13.13 5.52 3.04
N ILE A 47 13.62 4.53 2.29
CA ILE A 47 14.66 3.60 2.77
C ILE A 47 15.93 4.38 3.18
N LYS A 48 16.32 5.38 2.38
CA LYS A 48 17.47 6.24 2.67
C LYS A 48 17.24 7.12 3.90
N GLU A 49 16.08 7.78 4.00
CA GLU A 49 15.73 8.65 5.13
C GLU A 49 15.68 7.89 6.47
N LEU A 50 15.22 6.64 6.43
CA LEU A 50 15.16 5.74 7.58
C LEU A 50 16.49 5.02 7.87
N ASN A 51 17.54 5.26 7.07
CA ASN A 51 18.86 4.63 7.21
C ASN A 51 18.83 3.09 7.23
N LEU A 52 17.98 2.47 6.39
CA LEU A 52 17.81 1.01 6.34
C LEU A 52 18.78 0.38 5.33
N ASN A 53 19.82 -0.28 5.81
CA ASN A 53 20.95 -0.73 5.01
C ASN A 53 20.86 -2.20 4.59
N SER A 54 20.14 -3.03 5.35
CA SER A 54 19.98 -4.46 5.09
C SER A 54 18.56 -4.85 4.67
N GLY A 55 18.43 -5.99 3.98
CA GLY A 55 17.11 -6.55 3.66
C GLY A 55 16.29 -6.89 4.91
N LYS A 56 16.95 -7.31 5.99
CA LYS A 56 16.29 -7.57 7.28
C LYS A 56 15.72 -6.30 7.90
N GLU A 57 16.49 -5.22 7.95
CA GLU A 57 16.03 -3.93 8.46
C GLU A 57 14.84 -3.37 7.67
N ARG A 58 14.86 -3.56 6.33
CA ARG A 58 13.73 -3.16 5.46
C ARG A 58 12.47 -3.98 5.74
N SER A 59 12.61 -5.28 5.98
CA SER A 59 11.50 -6.15 6.35
C SER A 59 10.93 -5.78 7.72
N ASP A 60 11.80 -5.62 8.72
CA ASP A 60 11.41 -5.30 10.10
C ASP A 60 10.83 -3.88 10.22
N SER A 61 11.13 -2.99 9.27
CA SER A 61 10.65 -1.60 9.24
C SER A 61 9.68 -1.33 8.08
N TYR A 62 9.09 -2.37 7.47
CA TYR A 62 8.22 -2.22 6.30
C TYR A 62 7.09 -1.22 6.53
N ASN A 63 6.43 -1.26 7.69
CA ASN A 63 5.35 -0.32 8.00
C ASN A 63 5.85 1.13 8.07
N CYS A 64 7.07 1.36 8.57
CA CYS A 64 7.67 2.69 8.60
C CYS A 64 8.02 3.21 7.21
N ILE A 65 8.49 2.33 6.32
CA ILE A 65 8.73 2.67 4.91
C ILE A 65 7.40 3.11 4.26
N MET A 66 6.34 2.33 4.45
CA MET A 66 5.02 2.65 3.87
C MET A 66 4.44 3.95 4.44
N LYS A 67 4.55 4.16 5.76
CA LYS A 67 4.16 5.44 6.40
C LYS A 67 4.89 6.61 5.73
N CYS A 68 6.21 6.54 5.59
CA CYS A 68 7.00 7.58 4.93
C CYS A 68 6.52 7.83 3.50
N MET A 69 6.23 6.77 2.73
CA MET A 69 5.74 6.90 1.36
C MET A 69 4.39 7.62 1.31
N LEU A 70 3.45 7.25 2.17
CA LEU A 70 2.13 7.88 2.24
C LEU A 70 2.21 9.34 2.67
N THR A 71 3.10 9.68 3.63
CA THR A 71 3.35 11.08 4.01
C THR A 71 3.91 11.89 2.83
N LYS A 72 4.90 11.37 2.10
CA LYS A 72 5.46 12.07 0.93
C LYS A 72 4.47 12.22 -0.23
N ALA A 73 3.57 11.25 -0.37
CA ALA A 73 2.49 11.30 -1.35
C ALA A 73 1.30 12.21 -0.93
N GLY A 74 1.38 12.89 0.21
CA GLY A 74 0.33 13.76 0.73
C GLY A 74 -0.93 13.01 1.22
N GLN A 75 -0.86 11.68 1.32
CA GLN A 75 -1.97 10.83 1.74
C GLN A 75 -2.13 10.75 3.27
N LEU A 76 -1.07 11.13 4.00
CA LEU A 76 -1.11 11.30 5.44
C LEU A 76 -0.83 12.75 5.82
N SER A 77 -1.60 13.28 6.76
CA SER A 77 -1.27 14.53 7.45
C SER A 77 0.02 14.37 8.29
N PRO A 78 0.63 15.47 8.77
CA PRO A 78 1.73 15.38 9.72
C PRO A 78 1.36 14.65 11.02
N ALA A 79 0.07 14.61 11.38
CA ALA A 79 -0.45 13.85 12.52
C ALA A 79 -0.68 12.36 12.18
N GLY A 80 -0.37 11.94 10.95
CA GLY A 80 -0.50 10.55 10.52
C GLY A 80 -1.91 10.13 10.16
N GLU A 81 -2.82 11.09 9.97
CA GLU A 81 -4.22 10.87 9.61
C GLU A 81 -4.39 10.82 8.10
N ILE A 82 -5.33 10.00 7.60
CA ILE A 82 -5.66 9.96 6.19
C ILE A 82 -6.38 11.24 5.78
N THR A 83 -5.90 11.88 4.71
CA THR A 83 -6.55 13.03 4.08
C THR A 83 -7.61 12.55 3.08
N VAL A 84 -8.85 12.37 3.55
CA VAL A 84 -9.98 11.87 2.74
C VAL A 84 -10.11 12.61 1.40
N LEU A 85 -10.03 13.95 1.40
CA LEU A 85 -10.12 14.75 0.18
C LEU A 85 -8.98 14.42 -0.81
N GLN A 86 -7.76 14.27 -0.31
CA GLN A 86 -6.61 13.95 -1.15
C GLN A 86 -6.72 12.52 -1.71
N SER A 87 -7.21 11.57 -0.91
CA SER A 87 -7.47 10.21 -1.36
C SER A 87 -8.54 10.19 -2.46
N ILE A 88 -9.62 10.97 -2.34
CA ILE A 88 -10.64 11.12 -3.38
C ILE A 88 -10.04 11.68 -4.68
N ILE A 89 -9.27 12.78 -4.60
CA ILE A 89 -8.62 13.38 -5.77
C ILE A 89 -7.71 12.36 -6.46
N SER A 90 -6.87 11.68 -5.66
CA SER A 90 -5.98 10.64 -6.15
C SER A 90 -6.70 9.47 -6.83
N LEU A 91 -7.86 9.06 -6.32
CA LEU A 91 -8.69 8.05 -7.00
C LEU A 91 -9.18 8.56 -8.36
N LEU A 92 -9.73 9.77 -8.42
CA LEU A 92 -10.27 10.33 -9.66
C LEU A 92 -9.19 10.57 -10.73
N GLU A 93 -7.95 10.87 -10.33
CA GLU A 93 -6.83 11.09 -11.26
C GLU A 93 -6.21 9.79 -11.76
N MET A 94 -6.16 8.74 -10.93
CA MET A 94 -5.42 7.51 -11.25
C MET A 94 -6.30 6.35 -11.71
N PHE A 95 -7.58 6.34 -11.35
CA PHE A 95 -8.46 5.19 -11.62
C PHE A 95 -9.25 5.42 -12.91
N PRO A 96 -9.28 4.44 -13.83
CA PRO A 96 -10.19 4.50 -14.97
C PRO A 96 -11.64 4.60 -14.50
N ASN A 97 -12.48 5.34 -15.23
CA ASN A 97 -13.87 5.66 -14.84
C ASN A 97 -14.69 4.43 -14.40
N GLN A 98 -14.51 3.30 -15.09
CA GLN A 98 -15.20 2.03 -14.79
C GLN A 98 -14.87 1.43 -13.42
N TYR A 99 -13.79 1.86 -12.77
CA TYR A 99 -13.35 1.39 -11.46
C TYR A 99 -13.63 2.38 -10.32
N ILE A 100 -14.06 3.61 -10.62
CA ILE A 100 -14.19 4.69 -9.61
C ILE A 100 -15.21 4.35 -8.52
N GLU A 101 -16.42 3.89 -8.89
CA GLU A 101 -17.46 3.56 -7.91
C GLU A 101 -17.02 2.43 -6.96
N LYS A 102 -16.36 1.42 -7.54
CA LYS A 102 -15.81 0.31 -6.78
C LYS A 102 -14.64 0.74 -5.91
N ALA A 103 -13.78 1.62 -6.40
CA ALA A 103 -12.68 2.18 -5.62
C ALA A 103 -13.22 2.95 -4.40
N PHE A 104 -14.28 3.75 -4.55
CA PHE A 104 -14.93 4.40 -3.42
C PHE A 104 -15.50 3.41 -2.41
N THR A 105 -16.16 2.35 -2.89
CA THR A 105 -16.71 1.30 -2.03
C THR A 105 -15.62 0.60 -1.21
N GLU A 106 -14.48 0.29 -1.83
CA GLU A 106 -13.36 -0.33 -1.12
C GLU A 106 -12.66 0.65 -0.17
N VAL A 107 -12.49 1.93 -0.53
CA VAL A 107 -11.91 2.95 0.36
C VAL A 107 -12.79 3.20 1.59
N GLN A 108 -14.11 3.13 1.45
CA GLN A 108 -15.03 3.25 2.60
C GLN A 108 -14.78 2.17 3.65
N LYS A 109 -14.25 1.00 3.29
CA LYS A 109 -13.87 -0.02 4.28
C LYS A 109 -12.68 0.41 5.15
N CYS A 110 -11.84 1.31 4.64
CA CYS A 110 -10.72 1.88 5.36
C CYS A 110 -11.07 3.17 6.11
N GLN A 111 -12.32 3.65 6.05
CA GLN A 111 -12.69 4.95 6.63
C GLN A 111 -12.54 4.99 8.15
N GLU A 112 -12.59 3.84 8.83
CA GLU A 112 -12.40 3.77 10.29
C GLU A 112 -11.02 4.26 10.73
N PHE A 113 -10.05 4.23 9.82
CA PHE A 113 -8.69 4.74 10.01
C PHE A 113 -8.57 6.25 9.75
N ALA A 114 -9.58 6.88 9.15
CA ALA A 114 -9.59 8.32 8.94
C ALA A 114 -9.77 9.05 10.28
N GLY A 115 -8.94 10.07 10.53
CA GLY A 115 -8.98 10.84 11.79
C GLY A 115 -8.47 10.08 13.03
N GLN A 116 -7.97 8.85 12.88
CA GLN A 116 -7.24 8.20 13.97
C GLN A 116 -5.81 8.73 14.01
N ASN A 117 -5.38 9.23 15.17
CA ASN A 117 -3.99 9.56 15.40
C ASN A 117 -3.16 8.28 15.52
N MET A 118 -2.57 7.85 14.41
CA MET A 118 -1.71 6.68 14.34
C MET A 118 -0.25 6.97 14.72
N MET A 119 0.06 8.21 15.12
CA MET A 119 1.41 8.56 15.57
C MET A 119 1.64 8.04 16.98
N ASP A 120 2.68 7.22 17.13
CA ASP A 120 3.22 6.84 18.42
C ASP A 120 4.73 7.04 18.40
N PRO A 121 5.26 7.98 19.20
CA PRO A 121 6.70 8.26 19.23
C PRO A 121 7.53 7.08 19.74
N ASN A 122 6.91 6.10 20.40
CA ASN A 122 7.59 4.89 20.89
C ASN A 122 7.44 3.69 19.93
N ASP A 123 6.68 3.82 18.85
CA ASP A 123 6.45 2.73 17.90
C ASP A 123 7.61 2.66 16.89
N LYS A 124 8.70 2.03 17.33
CA LYS A 124 9.95 1.86 16.57
C LYS A 124 9.76 1.21 15.20
N HIS A 125 8.72 0.40 15.03
CA HIS A 125 8.44 -0.35 13.81
C HIS A 125 7.13 0.06 13.12
N CYS A 126 6.52 1.16 13.56
CA CYS A 126 5.28 1.70 13.01
C CYS A 126 4.15 0.64 12.94
N VAL A 127 4.08 -0.27 13.92
CA VAL A 127 3.10 -1.36 14.00
C VAL A 127 1.66 -0.84 14.01
N LYS A 128 1.40 0.34 14.58
CA LYS A 128 0.07 0.97 14.57
C LYS A 128 -0.47 1.26 13.17
N TYR A 129 0.40 1.35 12.16
CA TYR A 129 -0.01 1.52 10.76
C TYR A 129 -0.39 0.20 10.07
N ALA A 130 -0.05 -0.96 10.63
CA ALA A 130 -0.30 -2.24 9.99
C ALA A 130 -1.78 -2.46 9.57
N PRO A 131 -2.79 -2.08 10.37
CA PRO A 131 -4.20 -2.20 9.95
C PRO A 131 -4.54 -1.36 8.72
N LEU A 132 -4.06 -0.11 8.67
CA LEU A 132 -4.26 0.77 7.52
C LEU A 132 -3.58 0.21 6.26
N LEU A 133 -2.33 -0.27 6.40
CA LEU A 133 -1.59 -0.85 5.28
C LEU A 133 -2.28 -2.12 4.77
N LYS A 134 -2.79 -2.96 5.67
CA LYS A 134 -3.58 -4.13 5.32
C LYS A 134 -4.83 -3.73 4.52
N CYS A 135 -5.55 -2.70 4.98
CA CYS A 135 -6.73 -2.20 4.27
C CYS A 135 -6.37 -1.68 2.86
N GLY A 136 -5.25 -0.97 2.72
CA GLY A 136 -4.74 -0.53 1.42
C GLY A 136 -4.38 -1.69 0.47
N VAL A 137 -3.79 -2.76 0.98
CA VAL A 137 -3.51 -3.97 0.19
C VAL A 137 -4.81 -4.66 -0.23
N GLU A 138 -5.77 -4.81 0.68
CA GLU A 138 -7.08 -5.39 0.37
C GLU A 138 -7.83 -4.55 -0.67
N PHE A 139 -7.79 -3.23 -0.56
CA PHE A 139 -8.31 -2.30 -1.58
C PHE A 139 -7.72 -2.59 -2.96
N MET A 140 -6.39 -2.69 -3.07
CA MET A 140 -5.70 -2.96 -4.35
C MET A 140 -6.07 -4.33 -4.94
N LEU A 141 -6.22 -5.36 -4.08
CA LEU A 141 -6.62 -6.69 -4.52
C LEU A 141 -8.08 -6.75 -4.97
N ASN A 142 -8.95 -5.99 -4.33
CA ASN A 142 -10.38 -6.05 -4.57
C ASN A 142 -10.84 -5.16 -5.70
N VAL A 143 -10.24 -3.97 -5.89
CA VAL A 143 -10.70 -2.99 -6.88
C VAL A 143 -10.68 -3.54 -8.30
N CYS A 144 -9.74 -4.44 -8.58
CA CYS A 144 -9.57 -5.11 -9.87
C CYS A 144 -10.23 -6.49 -9.98
N ARG A 145 -10.81 -7.01 -8.91
CA ARG A 145 -11.45 -8.32 -8.93
C ARG A 145 -12.78 -8.26 -9.70
N GLU A 146 -12.99 -9.07 -10.72
CA GLU A 146 -14.32 -9.15 -11.33
C GLU A 146 -15.40 -9.44 -10.26
N GLY A 147 -16.53 -8.75 -10.36
CA GLY A 147 -17.69 -8.89 -9.47
C GLY A 147 -18.40 -10.21 -9.67
#